data_AF-A0A1H9UQZ5-F1
#
_entry.id   AF-A0A1H9UQZ5-F1
#
_cell.length_a   1.000
_cell.length_b   1.000
_cell.length_c   1.000
_cell.angle_alpha   90.00
_cell.angle_beta   90.00
_cell.angle_gamma   90.00
#
_symmetry.space_group_name_H-M   'P 1'
#
loop_
_entity.id
_entity.type
_entity.pdbx_description
1 polymer ?
#
loop_
_entity_poly.entity_id
_entity_poly.type
_entity_poly.pdbx_seq_one_letter_code
_entity_poly.pdbx_strand_id
1 'polypeptide(L)' 'MAEESSKKKPIQFLKDVAAEMKRVTWPTRRELSRYTVVVVLTVAFIAVFFAISDLGISTVIDLITN' A
#
# COMPACT_ATOMS: atom_id res chain seq x y z
N MET A 1 -30.52 -19.26 -40.47
CA MET A 1 -30.00 -20.26 -39.51
C MET A 1 -28.99 -19.55 -38.65
N ALA A 2 -29.36 -19.27 -37.38
CA ALA A 2 -28.56 -18.74 -36.26
C ALA A 2 -27.67 -17.51 -36.55
N GLU A 3 -28.04 -16.30 -36.13
CA GLU A 3 -27.80 -15.84 -34.75
C GLU A 3 -26.59 -16.54 -34.08
N GLU A 4 -25.37 -16.06 -34.34
CA GLU A 4 -24.35 -16.05 -33.30
C GLU A 4 -24.09 -14.60 -32.88
N SER A 5 -25.04 -14.14 -32.08
CA SER A 5 -24.91 -13.00 -31.19
C SER A 5 -23.69 -13.16 -30.28
N SER A 6 -22.90 -12.09 -30.21
CA SER A 6 -22.31 -11.59 -28.96
C SER A 6 -21.59 -12.60 -28.06
N LYS A 7 -20.30 -12.81 -28.32
CA LYS A 7 -19.32 -12.93 -27.23
C LYS A 7 -18.08 -12.15 -27.63
N LYS A 8 -17.91 -10.92 -27.10
CA LYS A 8 -16.58 -10.31 -27.02
C LYS A 8 -15.69 -11.36 -26.38
N LYS A 9 -14.79 -11.99 -27.15
CA LYS A 9 -13.97 -13.10 -26.68
C LYS A 9 -13.20 -12.57 -25.46
N PRO A 10 -13.49 -13.01 -24.22
CA PRO A 10 -12.86 -12.46 -23.02
C PRO A 10 -11.33 -12.63 -23.07
N ILE A 11 -10.88 -13.67 -23.78
CA ILE A 11 -9.49 -13.94 -24.10
C ILE A 11 -8.85 -12.79 -24.91
N GLN A 12 -9.60 -12.17 -25.84
CA GLN A 12 -9.13 -11.04 -26.64
C GLN A 12 -9.02 -9.78 -25.78
N PHE A 13 -10.03 -9.52 -24.93
CA PHE A 13 -10.01 -8.42 -23.98
C PHE A 13 -8.83 -8.52 -22.99
N LEU A 14 -8.56 -9.71 -22.43
CA LEU A 14 -7.40 -9.93 -21.55
C LEU A 14 -6.07 -9.75 -22.28
N LYS A 15 -5.98 -10.10 -23.56
CA LYS A 15 -4.80 -9.82 -24.40
C LYS A 15 -4.60 -8.32 -24.59
N ASP A 16 -5.66 -7.58 -24.85
CA ASP A 16 -5.61 -6.13 -25.00
C ASP A 16 -5.23 -5.44 -23.67
N VAL A 17 -5.78 -5.89 -22.55
CA VAL A 17 -5.40 -5.42 -21.20
C VAL A 17 -3.94 -5.75 -20.89
N ALA A 18 -3.45 -6.95 -21.21
CA ALA A 18 -2.06 -7.32 -21.01
C ALA A 18 -1.10 -6.49 -21.89
N ALA A 19 -1.53 -6.10 -23.09
CA ALA A 19 -0.77 -5.21 -23.96
C ALA A 19 -0.70 -3.78 -23.40
N GLU A 20 -1.79 -3.26 -22.83
CA GLU A 20 -1.80 -1.93 -22.20
C GLU A 20 -1.03 -1.93 -20.87
N MET A 21 -1.10 -3.00 -20.08
CA MET A 21 -0.33 -3.18 -18.84
C MET A 21 1.18 -3.17 -19.07
N LYS A 22 1.67 -3.52 -20.28
CA LYS A 22 3.08 -3.37 -20.64
C LYS A 22 3.51 -1.92 -20.87
N ARG A 23 2.57 -1.01 -21.13
CA ARG A 23 2.84 0.43 -21.25
C ARG A 23 2.90 1.12 -19.89
N VAL A 24 2.34 0.51 -18.86
CA VAL A 24 2.50 0.96 -17.48
C VAL A 24 3.95 0.70 -17.06
N THR A 25 4.69 1.78 -16.84
CA THR A 25 6.04 1.73 -16.30
C THR A 25 6.00 1.21 -14.87
N TRP A 26 6.18 -0.09 -14.71
CA TRP A 26 6.34 -0.68 -13.39
C TRP A 26 7.64 -0.19 -12.77
N PRO A 27 7.59 0.30 -11.52
CA PRO A 27 8.76 0.81 -10.84
C PRO A 27 9.80 -0.29 -10.67
N THR A 28 11.07 0.06 -10.84
CA THR A 28 12.16 -0.89 -10.61
C THR A 28 12.18 -1.31 -9.13
N ARG A 29 12.52 -2.58 -8.85
CA ARG A 29 12.56 -3.13 -7.48
C ARG A 29 13.39 -2.27 -6.50
N ARG A 30 14.42 -1.60 -7.02
CA ARG A 30 15.29 -0.70 -6.26
C ARG A 30 14.57 0.57 -5.81
N GLU A 31 13.73 1.12 -6.67
CA GLU A 31 12.95 2.33 -6.38
C GLU A 31 11.83 2.04 -5.37
N LEU A 32 11.13 0.91 -5.57
CA LEU A 32 10.11 0.44 -4.62
C LEU A 32 10.70 0.27 -3.22
N SER A 33 11.87 -0.37 -3.12
CA SER A 33 12.56 -0.58 -1.84
C SER A 33 12.91 0.75 -1.15
N ARG A 34 13.33 1.77 -1.90
CA ARG A 34 13.63 3.10 -1.34
C ARG A 34 12.38 3.73 -0.73
N TYR A 35 11.25 3.69 -1.43
CA TYR A 35 9.99 4.23 -0.92
C TYR A 35 9.50 3.47 0.31
N THR A 36 9.58 2.13 0.30
CA THR A 36 9.22 1.32 1.47
C THR A 36 10.09 1.65 2.68
N VAL A 37 11.41 1.80 2.50
CA VAL A 37 12.33 2.16 3.60
C VAL A 37 11.95 3.51 4.21
N VAL A 38 11.68 4.53 3.38
CA VAL A 38 11.26 5.85 3.89
C VAL A 38 9.97 5.73 4.71
N VAL A 39 8.97 5.00 4.22
CA VAL A 39 7.70 4.81 4.94
C VAL A 39 7.91 4.04 6.25
N VAL A 40 8.74 3.00 6.25
CA VAL A 40 9.04 2.23 7.47
C VAL A 40 9.71 3.12 8.52
N LEU A 41 10.65 3.96 8.10
CA LEU A 41 11.33 4.89 9.01
C LEU A 41 10.37 5.94 9.60
N THR A 42 9.47 6.52 8.80
CA THR A 42 8.51 7.51 9.29
C THR A 42 7.51 6.89 10.25
N VAL A 43 7.00 5.69 9.96
CA VAL A 43 6.10 4.95 10.85
C VAL A 43 6.81 4.58 12.15
N ALA A 44 8.06 4.10 12.09
CA ALA A 44 8.83 3.76 13.28
C ALA A 44 9.07 4.99 14.17
N PHE A 45 9.39 6.14 13.59
CA PHE A 45 9.56 7.40 14.32
C PHE A 45 8.28 7.80 15.06
N ILE A 46 7.14 7.78 14.36
CA ILE A 46 5.84 8.12 14.94
C ILE A 46 5.46 7.12 16.06
N ALA A 47 5.71 5.83 15.85
CA ALA A 47 5.44 4.80 16.84
C ALA A 47 6.24 5.02 18.14
N VAL A 48 7.53 5.39 18.03
CA VAL A 48 8.35 5.74 19.20
C VAL A 48 7.84 6.98 19.90
N PHE A 49 7.44 8.01 19.15
CA PHE A 49 6.87 9.23 19.72
C PHE A 49 5.60 8.94 20.53
N PHE A 50 4.68 8.14 19.98
CA PHE A 50 3.48 7.72 20.70
C PHE A 50 3.82 6.87 21.92
N ALA A 51 4.73 5.90 21.81
CA ALA A 51 5.15 5.08 22.95
C ALA A 51 5.68 5.93 24.11
N ILE A 52 6.50 6.95 23.82
CA ILE A 52 7.00 7.89 24.85
C ILE A 52 5.85 8.72 25.41
N SER A 53 4.94 9.19 24.56
CA SER A 53 3.80 10.00 24.98
C SER A 53 2.86 9.23 25.89
N ASP A 54 2.54 7.98 25.54
CA ASP A 54 1.70 7.08 26.33
C ASP A 54 2.33 6.81 27.70
N LEU A 55 3.63 6.47 27.74
CA LEU A 55 4.35 6.26 29.00
C LEU A 55 4.44 7.54 29.85
N GLY A 56 4.67 8.69 29.22
CA GLY A 56 4.67 9.99 29.89
C GLY A 56 3.32 10.32 30.49
N ILE A 57 2.23 10.08 29.77
CA ILE A 57 0.88 10.32 30.27
C ILE A 57 0.53 9.34 31.40
N SER A 58 0.84 8.04 31.25
CA SER A 58 0.60 7.05 32.31
C SER A 58 1.30 7.41 33.61
N THR A 59 2.59 7.78 33.55
CA THR A 59 3.34 8.18 34.75
C THR A 59 2.78 9.44 35.42
N VAL A 60 2.32 10.42 34.63
CA VAL A 60 1.68 11.64 35.17
C VAL A 60 0.34 11.32 35.82
N ILE A 61 -0.48 10.46 35.21
CA ILE A 61 -1.77 10.04 35.77
C ILE A 61 -1.59 9.27 37.07
N ASP A 62 -0.61 8.36 37.12
CA ASP A 62 -0.28 7.58 38.32
C ASP A 62 0.16 8.51 39.47
N LEU A 63 0.96 9.53 39.18
CA LEU A 63 1.41 10.53 40.17
C LEU A 63 0.26 11.38 40.74
N ILE A 64 -0.80 11.63 39.95
CA ILE A 64 -1.97 12.42 40.39
C ILE A 64 -2.97 11.55 41.15
N THR A 65 -3.08 10.26 40.79
CA THR A 65 -4.07 9.33 41.36
C THR A 65 -3.62 8.71 42.69
N ASN A 66 -2.30 8.58 42.90
CA ASN A 66 -1.69 8.03 44.11
C ASN A 66 -1.26 9.13 45.09
#